data_AF-A0A1E2V8M1-F1
#
_entry.id   AF-A0A1E2V8M1-F1
#
_cell.length_a   1.000
_cell.length_b   1.000
_cell.length_c   1.000
_cell.angle_alpha   90.00
_cell.angle_beta   90.00
_cell.angle_gamma   90.00
#
_symmetry.space_group_name_H-M   'P 1'
#
loop_
_entity.id
_entity.type
_entity.pdbx_description
1 polymer ?
#
loop_
_entity_poly.entity_id
_entity_poly.type
_entity_poly.pdbx_seq_one_letter_code
_entity_poly.pdbx_strand_id
1 'polypeptide(L)'
;MDPREKAKMLAYVLLNEFNAKQVNIAKVLNVSEPTISLWLKEMRFRAEIHSLKQELAEVRRIAQDLQEQGLIEHRQTFGVLQ
;
A
#
# COMPACT_ATOMS: atom_id res chain seq x y z
N MET A 1 15.71 3.83 -0.85
CA MET A 1 14.53 4.29 -0.08
C MET A 1 14.87 5.61 0.58
N ASP A 2 14.05 6.62 0.33
CA ASP A 2 14.20 7.99 0.84
C ASP A 2 14.18 8.05 2.39
N PRO A 3 14.99 8.89 3.06
CA PRO A 3 15.02 8.98 4.52
C PRO A 3 13.67 9.33 5.16
N ARG A 4 12.85 10.18 4.52
CA ARG A 4 11.52 10.52 5.03
C ARG A 4 10.59 9.33 4.95
N GLU A 5 10.66 8.57 3.87
CA GLU A 5 9.89 7.33 3.71
C GLU A 5 10.25 6.31 4.80
N LYS A 6 11.54 6.14 5.10
CA LYS A 6 11.99 5.31 6.23
C LYS A 6 11.41 5.78 7.56
N ALA A 7 11.36 7.10 7.80
CA ALA A 7 10.79 7.66 9.03
C ALA A 7 9.28 7.39 9.15
N LYS A 8 8.52 7.45 8.04
CA LYS A 8 7.10 7.09 8.01
C LYS A 8 6.89 5.61 8.36
N MET A 9 7.69 4.73 7.77
CA MET A 9 7.63 3.30 8.05
C MET A 9 7.98 2.99 9.51
N LEU A 10 9.03 3.63 10.03
CA LEU A 10 9.41 3.50 11.44
C LEU A 10 8.27 3.96 12.36
N ALA A 11 7.63 5.10 12.08
CA ALA A 11 6.48 5.57 12.84
C ALA A 11 5.32 4.55 12.85
N TYR A 12 5.06 3.92 11.71
CA TYR A 12 4.02 2.90 11.58
C TYR A 12 4.35 1.64 12.39
N VAL A 13 5.59 1.15 12.32
CA VAL A 13 6.05 -0.02 13.11
C VAL A 13 5.99 0.28 14.61
N LEU A 14 6.48 1.45 15.04
CA LEU A 14 6.46 1.85 16.46
C LEU A 14 5.04 1.89 17.03
N LEU A 15 4.05 2.34 16.25
CA LEU A 15 2.66 2.35 16.70
C LEU A 15 2.07 0.93 16.76
N ASN A 16 2.20 0.14 15.70
CA ASN A 16 1.44 -1.11 15.56
C ASN A 16 2.11 -2.31 16.25
N GLU A 17 3.43 -2.36 16.27
CA GLU A 17 4.19 -3.51 16.80
C GLU A 17 4.74 -3.25 18.21
N PHE A 18 5.09 -2.00 18.50
CA PHE A 18 5.66 -1.59 19.80
C PHE A 18 4.66 -0.86 20.69
N ASN A 19 3.43 -0.64 20.20
CA ASN A 19 2.36 0.06 20.92
C ASN A 19 2.78 1.45 21.46
N ALA A 20 3.68 2.13 20.76
CA ALA A 20 4.18 3.44 21.16
C ALA A 20 3.11 4.51 20.93
N LYS A 21 2.96 5.44 21.89
CA LYS A 21 2.02 6.58 21.74
C LYS A 21 2.50 7.53 20.65
N GLN A 22 1.58 8.04 19.82
CA GLN A 22 1.89 8.99 18.74
C GLN A 22 2.67 10.22 19.24
N VAL A 23 2.33 10.73 20.43
CA VAL A 23 3.01 11.86 21.08
C VAL A 23 4.50 11.59 21.33
N ASN A 24 4.86 10.34 21.65
CA ASN A 24 6.25 9.94 21.89
C ASN A 24 6.98 9.70 20.57
N ILE A 25 6.29 9.12 19.58
CA ILE A 25 6.85 8.94 18.23
C ILE A 25 7.19 10.31 17.61
N ALA A 26 6.30 11.29 17.74
CA ALA A 26 6.50 12.65 17.26
C ALA A 26 7.76 13.29 17.87
N LYS A 27 7.96 13.15 19.19
CA LYS A 27 9.16 13.62 19.89
C LYS A 27 10.44 12.93 19.39
N VAL A 28 10.44 11.61 19.28
CA VAL A 28 11.61 10.84 18.83
C VAL A 28 11.99 11.17 17.38
N LEU A 29 11.01 11.35 16.51
CA LEU A 29 11.23 11.69 15.10
C LEU A 29 11.36 13.19 14.84
N ASN A 30 11.32 14.02 15.89
CA ASN A 30 11.42 15.47 15.84
C ASN A 30 10.45 16.11 14.82
N VAL A 31 9.17 15.71 14.87
CA VAL A 31 8.09 16.26 14.04
C VAL A 31 6.86 16.53 14.89
N SER A 32 5.91 17.29 14.34
CA SER A 32 4.64 17.55 15.03
C SER A 32 3.74 16.30 15.07
N GLU A 33 2.89 16.19 16.10
CA GLU A 33 1.90 15.10 16.19
C GLU A 33 0.94 15.02 14.98
N PRO A 34 0.43 16.14 14.42
CA PRO A 34 -0.36 16.09 13.19
C PRO A 34 0.41 15.49 12.00
N THR A 35 1.72 15.73 11.91
CA THR A 35 2.57 15.12 10.88
C THR A 35 2.64 13.61 11.04
N ILE A 36 2.79 13.10 12.27
CA ILE A 36 2.74 11.66 12.56
C ILE A 36 1.36 11.08 12.21
N SER A 37 0.27 11.74 12.59
CA SER A 37 -1.09 11.29 12.26
C SER A 37 -1.28 11.13 10.75
N LEU A 38 -0.81 12.10 9.97
CA LEU A 38 -0.84 12.04 8.50
C LEU A 38 -0.01 10.87 7.96
N TRP A 39 1.22 10.70 8.44
CA TRP A 39 2.10 9.60 8.00
C TRP A 39 1.49 8.23 8.30
N LEU A 40 0.91 8.05 9.48
CA LEU A 40 0.27 6.80 9.88
C LEU A 40 -0.95 6.50 9.01
N LYS A 41 -1.75 7.51 8.66
CA LYS A 41 -2.87 7.35 7.72
C LYS A 41 -2.38 6.92 6.33
N GLU A 42 -1.33 7.56 5.83
CA GLU A 42 -0.70 7.20 4.56
C GLU A 42 -0.18 5.75 4.58
N MET A 43 0.54 5.35 5.62
CA MET A 43 1.10 3.99 5.72
C MET A 43 0.01 2.91 5.82
N ARG A 44 -1.11 3.18 6.52
CA ARG A 44 -2.26 2.27 6.53
C ARG A 44 -2.81 2.03 5.12
N PHE A 45 -3.02 3.09 4.35
CA PHE A 45 -3.48 2.94 2.96
C PHE A 45 -2.47 2.19 2.10
N ARG A 46 -1.17 2.42 2.28
CA ARG A 46 -0.15 1.67 1.55
C ARG A 46 -0.15 0.18 1.89
N ALA A 47 -0.32 -0.17 3.16
CA ALA A 47 -0.43 -1.55 3.60
C ALA A 47 -1.66 -2.23 2.98
N GLU A 48 -2.81 -1.55 3.02
CA GLU A 48 -4.06 -2.04 2.43
C GLU A 48 -3.94 -2.20 0.90
N ILE A 49 -3.40 -1.20 0.19
CA ILE A 49 -3.15 -1.29 -1.26
C ILE A 49 -2.21 -2.46 -1.58
N HIS A 50 -1.20 -2.69 -0.75
CA HIS A 50 -0.28 -3.80 -0.94
C HIS A 50 -1.00 -5.15 -0.81
N SER A 51 -1.81 -5.33 0.25
CA SER A 51 -2.65 -6.53 0.44
C SER A 51 -3.59 -6.75 -0.75
N LEU A 52 -4.36 -5.72 -1.11
CA LEU A 52 -5.31 -5.78 -2.22
C LEU A 52 -4.62 -6.12 -3.54
N LYS A 53 -3.41 -5.62 -3.78
CA LYS A 53 -2.63 -5.96 -4.99
C LYS A 53 -2.20 -7.43 -5.00
N GLN A 54 -1.87 -8.00 -3.85
CA GLN A 54 -1.53 -9.42 -3.74
C GLN A 54 -2.76 -10.29 -3.99
N GLU A 55 -3.89 -9.98 -3.34
CA GLU A 55 -5.17 -10.66 -3.54
C GLU A 55 -5.62 -10.61 -5.01
N LEU A 56 -5.50 -9.44 -5.65
CA LEU A 56 -5.80 -9.30 -7.08
C LEU A 56 -4.84 -10.05 -7.98
N ALA A 57 -3.58 -10.25 -7.59
CA ALA A 57 -2.62 -11.01 -8.40
C ALA A 57 -3.04 -12.48 -8.51
N GLU A 58 -3.56 -13.05 -7.42
CA GLU A 58 -4.11 -14.41 -7.41
C GLU A 58 -5.33 -14.53 -8.34
N VAL A 59 -6.30 -13.63 -8.19
CA VAL A 59 -7.52 -13.64 -9.03
C VAL A 59 -7.20 -13.38 -10.51
N ARG A 60 -6.21 -12.53 -10.80
CA ARG A 60 -5.73 -12.30 -12.18
C ARG A 60 -5.16 -13.57 -12.80
N ARG A 61 -4.49 -14.42 -12.02
CA ARG A 61 -3.97 -15.70 -12.53
C ARG A 61 -5.11 -16.63 -12.94
N ILE A 62 -6.15 -16.72 -12.11
CA ILE A 62 -7.37 -17.48 -12.44
C ILE A 62 -8.00 -16.95 -13.75
N ALA A 63 -8.12 -15.63 -13.88
CA ALA A 63 -8.67 -15.03 -15.09
C ALA A 63 -7.80 -15.34 -16.33
N GLN A 64 -6.47 -15.34 -16.20
CA GLN A 64 -5.56 -15.73 -17.28
C GLN A 64 -5.75 -17.20 -17.66
N ASP A 65 -5.83 -18.11 -16.70
CA ASP A 65 -6.02 -19.53 -16.97
C ASP A 65 -7.37 -19.80 -17.67
N LEU A 66 -8.45 -19.09 -17.29
CA LEU A 66 -9.74 -19.15 -17.98
C LEU A 66 -9.66 -18.64 -19.43
N GLN A 67 -8.85 -17.60 -19.66
CA GLN A 67 -8.62 -17.05 -21.00
C GLN A 67 -7.82 -18.03 -21.87
N GLU A 68 -6.76 -18.65 -21.32
CA GLU A 68 -5.94 -19.67 -21.99
C GLU A 68 -6.76 -20.92 -22.33
N GLN A 69 -7.74 -21.28 -21.50
CA GLN A 69 -8.70 -22.35 -21.76
C GLN A 69 -9.79 -21.98 -22.79
N GLY A 70 -9.82 -20.73 -23.26
CA GLY A 70 -10.83 -20.24 -24.20
C GLY A 70 -12.23 -20.09 -23.61
N LEU A 71 -12.36 -20.10 -22.28
CA LEU A 71 -13.64 -19.94 -21.58
C LEU A 71 -14.10 -18.47 -21.54
N ILE A 72 -13.17 -17.53 -21.71
CA ILE A 72 -13.44 -16.10 -21.81
C ILE A 72 -12.68 -15.47 -22.98
N GLU A 73 -13.30 -14.47 -23.61
CA GLU A 73 -12.79 -13.81 -24.81
C GLU A 73 -11.81 -12.67 -24.51
N HIS A 74 -10.84 -12.44 -25.42
CA HIS A 74 -9.97 -11.28 -25.36
C HIS A 74 -10.63 -10.11 -26.09
N ARG A 75 -11.23 -9.17 -25.35
CA ARG A 75 -11.71 -7.92 -25.96
C ARG A 75 -10.49 -7.07 -26.34
N GLN A 76 -10.16 -7.03 -27.64
CA GLN A 76 -9.19 -6.07 -28.17
C GLN A 76 -9.75 -4.66 -27.96
N THR A 77 -9.24 -3.92 -26.98
CA THR A 77 -9.49 -2.49 -26.88
C THR A 77 -8.66 -1.81 -27.98
N PHE A 78 -9.32 -1.35 -29.04
CA PHE A 78 -8.68 -0.46 -30.02
C PHE A 78 -8.17 0.77 -29.28
N GLY A 79 -6.84 0.91 -29.20
CA GLY A 79 -6.22 2.08 -28.63
C GLY A 79 -6.73 3.31 -29.36
N VAL A 80 -7.26 4.28 -28.61
CA VAL A 80 -7.53 5.61 -29.15
C VAL A 80 -6.20 6.12 -29.70
N LEU A 81 -6.13 6.23 -31.03
CA LEU A 81 -5.00 6.84 -31.74
C LEU A 81 -4.76 8.23 -31.14
N GLN A 82 -3.53 8.46 -30.69
CA GLN A 82 -3.07 9.77 -30.22
C GLN A 82 -3.13 10.82 -31.33
#